data_AF-A0A954TMV7-F1
#
_entry.id   AF-A0A954TMV7-F1
#
_cell.length_a   1.000
_cell.length_b   1.000
_cell.length_c   1.000
_cell.angle_alpha   90.00
_cell.angle_beta   90.00
_cell.angle_gamma   90.00
#
_symmetry.space_group_name_H-M   'P 1'
#
loop_
_entity.id
_entity.type
_entity.pdbx_description
1 polymer ?
#
loop_
_entity_poly.entity_id
_entity_poly.type
_entity_poly.pdbx_seq_one_letter_code
_entity_poly.pdbx_strand_id
1 'polypeptide(L)'
;MAWRDENSQRRGGIARVISIDDEEFERRFQDRLAVESDAERQFEKEWVEALLGRVLRDLRHDYEMAGKLELYHALHPFLTASQDRIPLAELAASLGLSLSAVKMSVHRIRKQYAKRVRQEVAATVDSPAEVDGELAKMIAVLQC
;
A
#
# COMPACT_ATOMS: atom_id res chain seq x y z
N MET A 1 -25.64 23.98 -27.51
CA MET A 1 -25.59 23.03 -26.38
C MET A 1 -24.30 22.23 -26.53
N ALA A 2 -23.22 22.74 -25.94
CA ALA A 2 -21.89 22.20 -26.09
C ALA A 2 -21.43 21.68 -24.73
N TRP A 3 -21.17 20.38 -24.64
CA TRP A 3 -20.25 19.79 -23.68
C TRP A 3 -19.37 18.82 -24.48
N ARG A 4 -18.28 19.38 -25.00
CA ARG A 4 -17.06 18.65 -25.31
C ARG A 4 -16.20 18.80 -24.08
N ASP A 5 -15.77 17.70 -23.49
CA ASP A 5 -14.52 17.66 -22.72
C ASP A 5 -13.86 16.31 -23.03
N GLU A 6 -13.07 16.34 -24.10
CA GLU A 6 -11.91 15.48 -24.32
C GLU A 6 -10.81 15.86 -23.34
N ASN A 7 -9.98 14.88 -23.00
CA ASN A 7 -8.70 15.03 -22.30
C ASN A 7 -8.78 15.52 -20.85
N SER A 8 -8.48 14.60 -19.93
CA SER A 8 -7.10 14.47 -19.45
C SER A 8 -7.14 13.68 -18.17
N GLN A 9 -6.49 12.51 -18.17
CA GLN A 9 -5.64 12.14 -17.05
C GLN A 9 -4.71 11.01 -17.47
N ARG A 10 -3.59 11.43 -18.03
CA ARG A 10 -2.33 10.73 -17.82
C ARG A 10 -2.05 10.78 -16.32
N ARG A 11 -2.58 9.84 -15.54
CA ARG A 11 -2.11 9.63 -14.17
C ARG A 11 -0.93 8.69 -14.25
N GLY A 12 0.24 9.32 -14.28
CA GLY A 12 1.54 8.67 -14.26
C GLY A 12 1.57 7.60 -13.17
N GLY A 13 2.14 6.46 -13.55
CA GLY A 13 2.18 5.24 -12.77
C GLY A 13 2.72 5.50 -11.38
N ILE A 14 1.81 5.53 -10.41
CA ILE A 14 2.17 5.26 -9.03
C ILE A 14 2.22 3.74 -8.97
N ALA A 15 3.44 3.22 -8.83
CA ALA A 15 3.75 1.81 -8.72
C ALA A 15 2.71 1.13 -7.84
N ARG A 16 2.05 0.08 -8.37
CA ARG A 16 1.00 -0.70 -7.70
C ARG A 16 1.37 -0.92 -6.25
N VAL A 17 0.76 -0.18 -5.33
CA VAL A 17 0.91 -0.39 -3.90
C VAL A 17 -0.03 -1.55 -3.63
N ILE A 18 0.44 -2.73 -3.25
CA ILE A 18 0.35 -3.22 -1.87
C ILE A 18 0.80 -4.68 -1.89
N SER A 19 1.56 -5.10 -0.88
CA SER A 19 1.56 -6.49 -0.39
C SER A 19 1.12 -6.42 1.08
N ILE A 20 -0.18 -6.58 1.33
CA ILE A 20 -0.75 -6.80 2.67
C ILE A 20 -0.77 -8.32 2.83
N ASP A 21 -0.07 -8.80 3.85
CA ASP A 21 0.33 -10.19 4.07
C ASP A 21 -0.82 -11.04 4.65
N ASP A 22 -1.97 -11.09 3.96
CA ASP A 22 -3.14 -11.91 4.35
C ASP A 22 -3.73 -12.68 3.15
N GLU A 23 -3.10 -13.81 2.82
CA GLU A 23 -3.44 -14.63 1.65
C GLU A 23 -4.82 -15.30 1.76
N GLU A 24 -5.28 -15.63 2.97
CA GLU A 24 -6.59 -16.28 3.17
C GLU A 24 -7.74 -15.30 2.94
N PHE A 25 -7.52 -14.07 3.35
CA PHE A 25 -8.41 -12.95 3.19
C PHE A 25 -8.58 -12.53 1.72
N GLU A 26 -7.47 -12.45 0.99
CA GLU A 26 -7.44 -12.16 -0.46
C GLU A 26 -8.39 -13.11 -1.23
N ARG A 27 -8.29 -14.41 -0.96
CA ARG A 27 -9.08 -15.44 -1.63
C ARG A 27 -10.58 -15.31 -1.37
N ARG A 28 -11.00 -15.05 -0.13
CA ARG A 28 -12.43 -14.91 0.23
C ARG A 28 -13.06 -13.65 -0.37
N PHE A 29 -12.24 -12.70 -0.78
CA PHE A 29 -12.69 -11.39 -1.22
C PHE A 29 -12.83 -11.26 -2.74
N GLN A 30 -11.98 -11.93 -3.53
CA GLN A 30 -12.11 -11.96 -4.99
C GLN A 30 -13.50 -12.43 -5.45
N ASP A 31 -14.16 -13.30 -4.68
CA ASP A 31 -15.53 -13.77 -4.94
C ASP A 31 -16.60 -12.66 -4.78
N ARG A 32 -16.32 -11.58 -4.03
CA ARG A 32 -17.29 -10.52 -3.69
C ARG A 32 -17.30 -9.33 -4.67
N LEU A 33 -16.19 -9.04 -5.32
CA LEU A 33 -16.01 -7.84 -6.17
C LEU A 33 -16.68 -7.87 -7.54
N ALA A 34 -17.22 -9.01 -7.97
CA ALA A 34 -17.73 -9.19 -9.33
C ALA A 34 -19.00 -8.37 -9.68
N VAL A 35 -19.46 -7.47 -8.81
CA VAL A 35 -20.81 -6.87 -8.85
C VAL A 35 -20.81 -5.33 -9.02
N GLU A 36 -19.66 -4.66 -9.01
CA GLU A 36 -19.58 -3.18 -8.87
C GLU A 36 -19.43 -2.41 -10.21
N SER A 37 -19.91 -1.16 -10.25
CA SER A 37 -19.89 -0.30 -11.45
C SER A 37 -18.52 0.38 -11.67
N ASP A 38 -18.19 0.73 -12.92
CA ASP A 38 -16.89 1.34 -13.26
C ASP A 38 -16.63 2.70 -12.58
N ALA A 39 -17.67 3.51 -12.31
CA ALA A 39 -17.52 4.85 -11.73
C ALA A 39 -17.27 4.83 -10.22
N GLU A 40 -18.00 3.98 -9.48
CA GLU A 40 -17.78 3.77 -8.05
C GLU A 40 -16.38 3.20 -7.81
N ARG A 41 -15.98 2.23 -8.64
CA ARG A 41 -14.65 1.62 -8.59
C ARG A 41 -13.52 2.62 -8.79
N GLN A 42 -13.68 3.57 -9.72
CA GLN A 42 -12.67 4.61 -9.94
C GLN A 42 -12.57 5.58 -8.76
N PHE A 43 -13.71 5.97 -8.17
CA PHE A 43 -13.71 6.81 -6.97
C PHE A 43 -13.05 6.11 -5.78
N GLU A 44 -13.39 4.85 -5.55
CA GLU A 44 -12.79 4.03 -4.50
C GLU A 44 -11.27 3.90 -4.71
N LYS A 45 -10.83 3.65 -5.94
CA LYS A 45 -9.40 3.57 -6.27
C LYS A 45 -8.65 4.84 -5.90
N GLU A 46 -9.20 6.01 -6.23
CA GLU A 46 -8.59 7.30 -5.89
C GLU A 46 -8.50 7.52 -4.38
N TRP A 47 -9.56 7.15 -3.65
CA TRP A 47 -9.57 7.22 -2.21
C TRP A 47 -8.51 6.29 -1.58
N VAL A 48 -8.44 5.04 -2.04
CA VAL A 48 -7.45 4.06 -1.58
C VAL A 48 -6.02 4.56 -1.86
N GLU A 49 -5.74 5.03 -3.07
CA GLU A 49 -4.43 5.58 -3.43
C GLU A 49 -4.05 6.78 -2.53
N ALA A 50 -4.99 7.67 -2.25
CA ALA A 50 -4.77 8.82 -1.37
C ALA A 50 -4.47 8.40 0.08
N LEU A 51 -5.20 7.41 0.61
CA LEU A 51 -5.01 6.86 1.95
C LEU A 51 -3.63 6.20 2.09
N LEU A 52 -3.27 5.32 1.16
CA LEU A 52 -1.95 4.64 1.18
C LEU A 52 -0.81 5.65 1.03
N GLY A 53 -0.98 6.65 0.16
CA GLY A 53 -0.03 7.74 0.00
C GLY A 53 0.19 8.53 1.29
N ARG A 54 -0.87 8.76 2.09
CA ARG A 54 -0.75 9.38 3.43
C ARG A 54 0.03 8.49 4.38
N VAL A 55 -0.33 7.21 4.49
CA VAL A 55 0.36 6.25 5.36
C VAL A 55 1.86 6.15 5.03
N LEU A 56 2.21 6.12 3.73
CA LEU A 56 3.61 6.09 3.30
C LEU A 56 4.37 7.36 3.69
N ARG A 57 3.75 8.55 3.55
CA ARG A 57 4.35 9.83 3.96
C ARG A 57 4.60 9.88 5.46
N ASP A 58 3.64 9.46 6.27
CA ASP A 58 3.77 9.48 7.73
C ASP A 58 4.83 8.47 8.20
N LEU A 59 4.87 7.28 7.58
CA LEU A 59 5.91 6.30 7.85
C LEU A 59 7.30 6.82 7.47
N ARG A 60 7.43 7.54 6.34
CA ARG A 60 8.69 8.19 5.95
C ARG A 60 9.10 9.23 6.99
N HIS A 61 8.17 10.07 7.42
CA HIS A 61 8.43 11.11 8.41
C HIS A 61 8.95 10.53 9.72
N ASP A 62 8.37 9.43 10.21
CA ASP A 62 8.85 8.79 11.44
C ASP A 62 10.26 8.21 11.32
N TYR A 63 10.61 7.66 10.15
CA TYR A 63 11.98 7.23 9.87
C TYR A 63 12.94 8.40 9.74
N GLU A 64 12.51 9.52 9.16
CA GLU A 64 13.29 10.76 9.07
C GLU A 64 13.58 11.34 10.45
N MET A 65 12.56 11.47 11.31
CA MET A 65 12.70 11.93 12.69
C MET A 65 13.58 11.00 13.54
N ALA A 66 13.65 9.72 13.20
CA ALA A 66 14.53 8.75 13.83
C ALA A 66 15.96 8.71 13.23
N GLY A 67 16.28 9.57 12.25
CA GLY A 67 17.57 9.59 11.56
C GLY A 67 17.84 8.37 10.65
N LYS A 68 16.77 7.68 10.22
CA LYS A 68 16.80 6.42 9.47
C LYS A 68 16.21 6.55 8.07
N LEU A 69 16.28 7.74 7.48
CA LEU A 69 15.69 8.01 6.17
C LEU A 69 16.26 7.10 5.07
N GLU A 70 17.57 6.89 5.05
CA GLU A 70 18.23 5.97 4.10
C GLU A 70 17.72 4.54 4.23
N LEU A 71 17.49 4.07 5.46
CA LEU A 71 16.90 2.75 5.71
C LEU A 71 15.45 2.68 5.17
N TYR A 72 14.66 3.75 5.32
CA TYR A 72 13.32 3.79 4.70
C TYR A 72 13.41 3.70 3.18
N HIS A 73 14.28 4.50 2.55
CA HIS A 73 14.45 4.52 1.09
C HIS A 73 14.81 3.12 0.57
N ALA A 74 15.73 2.44 1.25
CA ALA A 74 16.16 1.09 0.87
C ALA A 74 15.08 0.00 1.09
N LEU A 75 14.20 0.19 2.08
CA LEU A 75 13.10 -0.74 2.37
C LEU A 75 11.78 -0.42 1.63
N HIS A 76 11.61 0.81 1.14
CA HIS A 76 10.39 1.27 0.46
C HIS A 76 9.97 0.37 -0.72
N PRO A 77 10.89 -0.10 -1.59
CA PRO A 77 10.54 -1.03 -2.67
C PRO A 77 9.88 -2.33 -2.17
N PHE A 78 10.08 -2.72 -0.91
CA PHE A 78 9.48 -3.94 -0.32
C PHE A 78 8.07 -3.71 0.25
N LEU A 79 7.60 -2.46 0.30
CA LEU A 79 6.24 -2.07 0.68
C LEU A 79 5.33 -1.93 -0.56
N THR A 80 5.86 -1.36 -1.65
CA THR A 80 5.16 -1.20 -2.93
C THR A 80 5.42 -2.41 -3.83
N ALA A 81 4.53 -2.80 -4.74
CA ALA A 81 4.86 -3.78 -5.80
C ALA A 81 5.73 -3.14 -6.90
N SER A 82 6.84 -2.51 -6.49
CA SER A 82 7.83 -1.94 -7.42
C SER A 82 8.67 -3.06 -8.03
N GLN A 83 9.02 -2.88 -9.31
CA GLN A 83 9.99 -3.71 -10.01
C GLN A 83 11.43 -3.43 -9.56
N ASP A 84 11.66 -2.33 -8.81
CA ASP A 84 12.98 -1.90 -8.31
C ASP A 84 13.47 -2.69 -7.08
N ARG A 85 12.82 -3.83 -6.77
CA ARG A 85 13.22 -4.69 -5.64
C ARG A 85 14.50 -5.44 -5.99
N ILE A 86 15.60 -5.06 -5.35
CA ILE A 86 16.84 -5.84 -5.38
C ILE A 86 16.74 -7.07 -4.46
N PRO A 87 17.53 -8.14 -4.69
CA PRO A 87 17.62 -9.27 -3.78
C PRO A 87 18.00 -8.84 -2.36
N LEU A 88 17.41 -9.48 -1.34
CA LEU A 88 17.68 -9.14 0.07
C LEU A 88 19.16 -9.25 0.46
N ALA A 89 19.93 -10.13 -0.20
CA ALA A 89 21.36 -10.28 0.01
C ALA A 89 22.15 -9.05 -0.48
N GLU A 90 21.75 -8.49 -1.63
CA GLU A 90 22.35 -7.28 -2.18
C GLU A 90 21.99 -6.05 -1.34
N LEU A 91 20.72 -5.98 -0.90
CA LEU A 91 20.28 -4.95 0.04
C LEU A 91 21.09 -4.99 1.35
N ALA A 92 21.32 -6.19 1.90
CA ALA A 92 22.13 -6.37 3.11
C ALA A 92 23.55 -5.86 2.92
N ALA A 93 24.18 -6.18 1.79
CA ALA A 93 25.51 -5.65 1.45
C ALA A 93 25.52 -4.12 1.35
N SER A 94 24.54 -3.52 0.65
CA SER A 94 24.44 -2.06 0.48
C SER A 94 24.25 -1.30 1.80
N LEU A 95 23.57 -1.91 2.76
CA LEU A 95 23.30 -1.33 4.09
C LEU A 95 24.37 -1.67 5.13
N GLY A 96 25.36 -2.52 4.79
CA GLY A 96 26.34 -3.03 5.76
C GLY A 96 25.69 -3.87 6.88
N LEU A 97 24.55 -4.51 6.61
CA LEU A 97 23.78 -5.31 7.56
C LEU A 97 23.87 -6.80 7.23
N SER A 98 23.54 -7.64 8.22
CA SER A 98 23.33 -9.07 7.94
C SER A 98 22.00 -9.29 7.20
N LEU A 99 21.93 -10.36 6.40
CA LEU A 99 20.69 -10.76 5.73
C LEU A 99 19.52 -10.93 6.71
N SER A 100 19.78 -11.48 7.90
CA SER A 100 18.77 -11.62 8.96
C SER A 100 18.29 -10.27 9.49
N ALA A 101 19.19 -9.29 9.66
CA ALA A 101 18.82 -7.95 10.10
C ALA A 101 17.95 -7.22 9.04
N VAL A 102 18.25 -7.39 7.76
CA VAL A 102 17.42 -6.86 6.67
C VAL A 102 16.05 -7.51 6.65
N LYS A 103 15.96 -8.85 6.73
CA LYS A 103 14.67 -9.57 6.80
C LYS A 103 13.81 -9.07 7.95
N MET A 104 14.39 -8.89 9.12
CA MET A 104 13.70 -8.33 10.29
C MET A 104 13.24 -6.88 10.07
N SER A 105 14.05 -6.08 9.37
CA SER A 105 13.72 -4.69 9.06
C SER A 105 12.57 -4.59 8.06
N VAL A 106 12.58 -5.42 7.01
CA VAL A 106 11.48 -5.57 6.04
C VAL A 106 10.20 -6.01 6.74
N HIS A 107 10.26 -7.05 7.59
CA HIS A 107 9.10 -7.51 8.32
C HIS A 107 8.54 -6.41 9.25
N ARG A 108 9.42 -5.71 9.96
CA ARG A 108 9.04 -4.63 10.87
C ARG A 108 8.35 -3.48 10.13
N ILE A 109 8.91 -3.01 9.02
CA ILE A 109 8.34 -1.88 8.27
C ILE A 109 7.00 -2.27 7.64
N ARG A 110 6.84 -3.51 7.13
CA ARG A 110 5.56 -4.04 6.66
C ARG A 110 4.50 -4.08 7.75
N LYS A 111 4.87 -4.54 8.94
CA LYS A 111 3.95 -4.57 10.09
C LYS A 111 3.51 -3.18 10.52
N GLN A 112 4.43 -2.20 10.52
CA GLN A 112 4.10 -0.80 10.83
C GLN A 112 3.18 -0.19 9.78
N TYR A 113 3.47 -0.45 8.50
CA TYR A 113 2.63 -0.03 7.38
C TYR A 113 1.22 -0.62 7.51
N ALA A 114 1.08 -1.94 7.63
CA ALA A 114 -0.21 -2.61 7.77
C ALA A 114 -0.99 -2.15 9.00
N LYS A 115 -0.31 -1.88 10.13
CA LYS A 115 -0.95 -1.33 11.33
C LYS A 115 -1.55 0.06 11.06
N ARG A 116 -0.83 0.94 10.37
CA ARG A 116 -1.32 2.30 10.06
C ARG A 116 -2.46 2.28 9.07
N VAL A 117 -2.37 1.47 8.02
CA VAL A 117 -3.50 1.30 7.08
C VAL A 117 -4.74 0.83 7.84
N ARG A 118 -4.62 -0.18 8.71
CA ARG A 118 -5.73 -0.62 9.57
C ARG A 118 -6.28 0.50 10.46
N GLN A 119 -5.44 1.39 10.98
CA GLN A 119 -5.89 2.51 11.81
C GLN A 119 -6.66 3.56 11.01
N GLU A 120 -6.19 3.90 9.80
CA GLU A 120 -6.90 4.82 8.91
C GLU A 120 -8.27 4.24 8.51
N VAL A 121 -8.32 2.95 8.18
CA VAL A 121 -9.58 2.26 7.82
C VAL A 121 -10.52 2.15 9.03
N ALA A 122 -9.99 1.85 10.21
CA ALA A 122 -10.78 1.84 11.44
C ALA A 122 -11.40 3.20 11.78
N ALA A 123 -10.81 4.29 11.31
CA ALA A 123 -11.36 5.64 11.47
C ALA A 123 -12.46 5.97 10.46
N THR A 124 -12.64 5.18 9.41
CA THR A 124 -13.66 5.39 8.36
C THR A 124 -14.84 4.44 8.44
N VAL A 125 -14.75 3.36 9.23
CA VAL A 125 -15.85 2.39 9.43
C VAL A 125 -16.59 2.65 10.75
N ASP A 126 -17.87 2.27 10.80
CA ASP A 126 -18.71 2.46 11.98
C ASP A 126 -18.38 1.46 13.11
N SER A 127 -17.75 0.33 12.77
CA SER A 127 -17.41 -0.73 13.72
C SER A 127 -16.03 -1.35 13.45
N PRO A 128 -15.24 -1.65 14.49
CA PRO A 128 -13.96 -2.35 14.34
C PRO A 128 -14.06 -3.71 13.64
N ALA A 129 -15.23 -4.37 13.67
CA ALA A 129 -15.44 -5.65 13.00
C ALA A 129 -15.46 -5.54 11.47
N GLU A 130 -15.64 -4.33 10.93
CA GLU A 130 -15.70 -4.07 9.49
C GLU A 130 -14.32 -3.78 8.88
N VAL A 131 -13.30 -3.52 9.72
CA VAL A 131 -11.95 -3.13 9.27
C VAL A 131 -11.34 -4.15 8.32
N ASP A 132 -11.43 -5.44 8.69
CA ASP A 132 -10.94 -6.49 7.80
C ASP A 132 -11.80 -6.50 6.53
N GLY A 133 -13.13 -6.48 6.60
CA GLY A 133 -13.97 -6.43 5.40
C GLY A 133 -13.63 -5.28 4.43
N GLU A 134 -13.29 -4.11 4.97
CA GLU A 134 -12.97 -2.90 4.20
C GLU A 134 -11.56 -2.94 3.60
N LEU A 135 -10.55 -3.39 4.35
CA LEU A 135 -9.21 -3.62 3.82
C LEU A 135 -9.22 -4.55 2.59
N ALA A 136 -10.15 -5.50 2.56
CA ALA A 136 -10.29 -6.47 1.47
C ALA A 136 -10.69 -5.78 0.18
N LYS A 137 -11.72 -4.93 0.27
CA LYS A 137 -12.18 -4.07 -0.81
C LYS A 137 -11.05 -3.23 -1.36
N MET A 138 -10.32 -2.56 -0.47
CA MET A 138 -9.20 -1.72 -0.86
C MET A 138 -8.14 -2.47 -1.66
N ILE A 139 -7.74 -3.67 -1.22
CA ILE A 139 -6.70 -4.44 -1.91
C ILE A 139 -7.13 -4.81 -3.32
N ALA A 140 -8.35 -5.31 -3.49
CA ALA A 140 -8.72 -5.82 -4.80
C ALA A 140 -9.26 -4.74 -5.76
N VAL A 141 -9.60 -3.54 -5.28
CA VAL A 141 -9.72 -2.34 -6.14
C VAL A 141 -8.36 -1.98 -6.79
N LEU A 142 -7.23 -2.22 -6.11
CA LEU A 142 -5.88 -1.94 -6.65
C LEU A 142 -5.35 -3.01 -7.61
N GLN A 143 -5.94 -4.21 -7.59
CA GLN A 143 -5.51 -5.33 -8.43
C GLN A 143 -6.20 -5.36 -9.80
N CYS A 144 -7.25 -4.56 -10.00
CA CYS A 144 -7.94 -4.45 -11.30
C CYS A 144 -7.33 -3.42 -12.25
#